data_AF-A0A928QPN7-F1
#
_entry.id   AF-A0A928QPN7-F1
#
_cell.length_a   1.000
_cell.length_b   1.000
_cell.length_c   1.000
_cell.angle_alpha   90.00
_cell.angle_beta   90.00
_cell.angle_gamma   90.00
#
_symmetry.space_group_name_H-M   'P 1'
#
loop_
_entity.id
_entity.type
_entity.pdbx_description
1 polymer ?
#
loop_
_entity_poly.entity_id
_entity_poly.type
_entity_poly.pdbx_seq_one_letter_code
_entity_poly.pdbx_strand_id
1 'polypeptide(L)'
;MSELIKNSLIWRICAAIGLWFGRCPIGRFFAFVGRLWRQAWIYGLIAKWLKAKPIAKNSAANKRLGNLNSRLHRLGGGLRDALEGSLVRRMYAAILRYLQGSFFLGKLLAGGFTSVILILIAAYTPIDYFLRDGLKMDAIAGIWDEALMVIGFLWLVYCRMSAKKPLQSRLNSMDVYLGFYIAVGLALLTFCYTPHYFGVNVTGFRAAMQYILLFYLVSRLIRDDADFMLMYKLMIAIAFLFALHGIYQFVVGVEIPAQWTDKAEDAVRTRVFSIFSNPNIMGAYMLLFAPMAIGMAYATEDIATKAFYWFCGICMCLGCLFTMSRGAWLALAVAAVLFALIIDRRLFGLMAVAGIAACFLPFVRSRITYLFTPEFQESNARAGRGKRWDTAFSYLDEYERWDVGLGYGMFGGAVAAQNEINENFDYMYVDNYYVKLIVENGIIGLCAFLTSVLGLLWNGIRACGRNSKNSFKPLCAGMLCGLIGILVHSFFESLWEEPYMMALFFAIAGMLVYAGFFRKKQKS
;
A
#
# COMPACT_ATOMS: atom_id res chain seq x y z
N MET A 1 35.38 7.77 9.19
CA MET A 1 34.17 8.64 9.18
C MET A 1 33.20 8.35 10.33
N SER A 2 33.13 7.14 10.89
CA SER A 2 32.34 6.86 12.12
C SER A 2 32.82 7.61 13.36
N GLU A 3 34.13 7.84 13.49
CA GLU A 3 34.77 8.72 14.50
C GLU A 3 34.33 10.19 14.35
N LEU A 4 34.34 10.72 13.14
CA LEU A 4 33.96 12.11 12.83
C LEU A 4 32.48 12.42 13.13
N ILE A 5 31.57 11.49 12.81
CA ILE A 5 30.15 11.63 13.14
C ILE A 5 29.94 11.49 14.65
N LYS A 6 30.64 10.56 15.33
CA LYS A 6 30.58 10.42 16.79
C LYS A 6 31.15 11.63 17.54
N ASN A 7 32.11 12.33 16.95
CA ASN A 7 32.70 13.55 17.49
C ASN A 7 31.96 14.82 17.08
N SER A 8 30.94 14.74 16.22
CA SER A 8 30.14 15.90 15.85
C SER A 8 29.30 16.40 17.04
N LEU A 9 29.20 17.73 17.16
CA LEU A 9 28.41 18.39 18.19
C LEU A 9 26.95 17.92 18.15
N ILE A 10 26.40 17.74 16.95
CA ILE A 10 25.02 17.30 16.72
C ILE A 10 24.81 15.88 17.26
N TRP A 11 25.75 14.96 17.00
CA TRP A 11 25.65 13.61 17.55
C TRP A 11 25.78 13.59 19.07
N ARG A 12 26.69 14.40 19.64
CA ARG A 12 26.86 14.51 21.09
C ARG A 12 25.61 15.10 21.76
N ILE A 13 24.96 16.09 21.14
CA ILE A 13 23.70 16.66 21.63
C ILE A 13 22.57 15.61 21.54
N CYS A 14 22.39 14.95 20.40
CA CYS A 14 21.37 13.90 20.24
C CYS A 14 21.61 12.72 21.19
N ALA A 15 22.86 12.29 21.38
CA ALA A 15 23.24 11.25 22.31
C ALA A 15 23.03 11.68 23.77
N ALA A 16 23.35 12.93 24.12
CA ALA A 16 23.12 13.50 25.44
C ALA A 16 21.62 13.61 25.74
N ILE A 17 20.79 14.05 24.79
CA ILE A 17 19.34 14.07 24.91
C ILE A 17 18.80 12.64 25.09
N GLY A 18 19.30 11.66 24.32
CA GLY A 18 18.92 10.25 24.46
C GLY A 18 19.33 9.63 25.80
N LEU A 19 20.52 9.97 26.31
CA LEU A 19 21.03 9.56 27.62
C LEU A 19 20.25 10.24 28.76
N TRP A 20 19.94 11.53 28.61
CA TRP A 20 19.15 12.29 29.56
C TRP A 20 17.74 11.70 29.66
N PHE A 21 17.07 11.46 28.53
CA PHE A 21 15.74 10.85 28.50
C PHE A 21 15.74 9.45 29.15
N GLY A 22 16.80 8.65 28.94
CA GLY A 22 16.96 7.35 29.59
C GLY A 22 17.24 7.43 31.10
N ARG A 23 17.80 8.54 31.60
CA ARG A 23 18.10 8.78 33.02
C ARG A 23 16.98 9.51 33.75
N CYS A 24 16.11 10.24 33.04
CA CYS A 24 14.97 10.94 33.61
C CYS A 24 13.96 9.98 34.27
N PRO A 25 13.21 10.44 35.29
CA PRO A 25 12.18 9.66 35.96
C PRO A 25 11.16 9.07 34.97
N ILE A 26 10.79 9.85 33.95
CA ILE A 26 9.86 9.44 32.89
C ILE A 26 10.43 8.27 32.07
N GLY A 27 11.69 8.33 31.63
CA GLY A 27 12.31 7.24 30.89
C GLY A 27 12.50 5.97 31.73
N ARG A 28 12.86 6.12 33.01
CA ARG A 28 12.94 5.01 33.97
C ARG A 28 11.58 4.38 34.23
N PHE A 29 10.52 5.18 34.35
CA PHE A 29 9.14 4.72 34.47
C PHE A 29 8.71 3.91 33.25
N PHE A 30 8.92 4.42 32.03
CA PHE A 30 8.61 3.66 30.80
C PHE A 30 9.47 2.40 30.65
N ALA A 31 10.73 2.42 31.09
CA ALA A 31 11.57 1.23 31.13
C ALA A 31 11.06 0.20 32.15
N PHE A 32 10.60 0.65 33.32
CA PHE A 32 9.99 -0.18 34.36
C PHE A 32 8.68 -0.81 33.89
N VAL A 33 7.75 -0.01 33.36
CA VAL A 33 6.50 -0.48 32.72
C VAL A 33 6.82 -1.46 31.58
N GLY A 34 7.85 -1.17 30.79
CA GLY A 34 8.31 -2.07 29.73
C GLY A 34 8.85 -3.42 30.24
N ARG A 35 9.51 -3.45 31.40
CA ARG A 35 9.95 -4.68 32.06
C ARG A 35 8.77 -5.47 32.62
N LEU A 36 7.85 -4.80 33.33
CA LEU A 36 6.63 -5.40 33.85
C LEU A 36 5.77 -6.01 32.73
N TRP A 37 5.61 -5.29 31.62
CA TRP A 37 4.92 -5.80 30.44
C TRP A 37 5.58 -7.07 29.89
N ARG A 38 6.91 -7.10 29.77
CA ARG A 38 7.63 -8.30 29.29
C ARG A 38 7.55 -9.49 30.25
N GLN A 39 7.34 -9.24 31.54
CA GLN A 39 7.15 -10.25 32.57
C GLN A 39 5.68 -10.71 32.68
N ALA A 40 4.73 -9.94 32.16
CA ALA A 40 3.32 -10.28 32.16
C ALA A 40 3.06 -11.56 31.33
N TRP A 41 2.23 -12.46 31.88
CA TRP A 41 1.82 -13.69 31.18
C TRP A 41 1.18 -13.40 29.82
N ILE A 42 0.44 -12.28 29.72
CA ILE A 42 -0.18 -11.77 28.49
C ILE A 42 0.87 -11.54 27.39
N TYR A 43 2.03 -10.98 27.73
CA TYR A 43 3.11 -10.79 26.76
C TYR A 43 3.65 -12.12 26.25
N GLY A 44 3.83 -13.11 27.14
CA GLY A 44 4.21 -14.47 26.75
C GLY A 44 3.20 -15.10 25.79
N LEU A 45 1.90 -14.92 26.04
CA LEU A 45 0.82 -15.42 25.21
C LEU A 45 0.77 -14.73 23.84
N ILE A 46 0.85 -13.40 23.80
CA ILE A 46 0.94 -12.62 22.56
C ILE A 46 2.18 -13.03 21.76
N ALA A 47 3.35 -13.12 22.39
CA ALA A 47 4.59 -13.52 21.72
C ALA A 47 4.49 -14.94 21.13
N LYS A 48 3.81 -15.86 21.83
CA LYS A 48 3.53 -17.22 21.36
C LYS A 48 2.59 -17.19 20.14
N TRP A 49 1.52 -16.40 20.19
CA TRP A 49 0.57 -16.24 19.08
C TRP A 49 1.22 -15.60 17.85
N LEU A 50 2.06 -14.59 18.04
CA LEU A 50 2.77 -13.93 16.95
C LEU A 50 3.68 -14.91 16.18
N LYS A 51 4.35 -15.81 16.92
CA LYS A 51 5.27 -16.81 16.37
C LYS A 51 4.61 -18.13 15.97
N ALA A 52 3.35 -18.36 16.33
CA ALA A 52 2.61 -19.58 16.03
C ALA A 52 2.66 -19.89 14.53
N LYS A 53 2.58 -21.18 14.16
CA LYS A 53 2.43 -21.57 12.75
C LYS A 53 1.03 -21.13 12.27
N PRO A 54 0.87 -20.68 11.02
CA PRO A 54 -0.46 -20.38 10.48
C PRO A 54 -1.36 -21.61 10.56
N ILE A 55 -2.58 -21.44 11.10
CA ILE A 55 -3.58 -22.52 11.22
C ILE A 55 -3.90 -23.11 9.83
N ALA A 56 -3.90 -22.25 8.81
CA ALA A 56 -4.10 -22.61 7.41
C ALA A 56 -3.15 -23.71 6.91
N LYS A 57 -1.96 -23.90 7.50
CA LYS A 57 -1.00 -24.91 7.04
C LYS A 57 -1.48 -26.36 7.24
N ASN A 58 -2.30 -26.61 8.26
CA ASN A 58 -2.78 -27.96 8.56
C ASN A 58 -4.21 -28.21 8.05
N SER A 59 -4.82 -27.25 7.35
CA SER A 59 -6.21 -27.34 6.89
C SER A 59 -6.38 -28.34 5.74
N ALA A 60 -7.61 -28.86 5.59
CA ALA A 60 -8.00 -29.67 4.44
C ALA A 60 -7.81 -28.91 3.11
N ALA A 61 -8.07 -27.60 3.11
CA ALA A 61 -7.85 -26.73 1.95
C ALA A 61 -6.37 -26.72 1.52
N ASN A 62 -5.44 -26.64 2.48
CA ASN A 62 -4.01 -26.67 2.15
C ASN A 62 -3.57 -28.03 1.57
N LYS A 63 -4.13 -29.14 2.08
CA LYS A 63 -3.90 -30.48 1.51
C LYS A 63 -4.45 -30.58 0.07
N ARG A 64 -5.66 -30.08 -0.18
CA ARG A 64 -6.26 -30.01 -1.53
C ARG A 64 -5.40 -29.20 -2.50
N LEU A 65 -4.93 -28.02 -2.09
CA LEU A 65 -4.01 -27.21 -2.89
C LEU A 65 -2.66 -27.91 -3.14
N GLY A 66 -2.14 -28.64 -2.15
CA GLY A 66 -0.95 -29.48 -2.34
C GLY A 66 -1.15 -30.57 -3.39
N ASN A 67 -2.32 -31.22 -3.39
CA ASN A 67 -2.68 -32.23 -4.40
C ASN A 67 -2.88 -31.61 -5.79
N LEU A 68 -3.43 -30.40 -5.87
CA LEU A 68 -3.53 -29.67 -7.13
C LEU A 68 -2.13 -29.31 -7.67
N ASN A 69 -1.22 -28.84 -6.82
CA ASN A 69 0.17 -28.58 -7.22
C ASN A 69 0.87 -29.85 -7.72
N SER A 70 0.63 -31.01 -7.11
CA SER A 70 1.21 -32.28 -7.59
C SER A 70 0.59 -32.76 -8.90
N ARG A 71 -0.71 -32.50 -9.13
CA ARG A 71 -1.36 -32.72 -10.42
C ARG A 71 -0.79 -31.82 -11.51
N LEU A 72 -0.66 -30.51 -11.24
CA LEU A 72 -0.05 -29.56 -12.18
C LEU A 72 1.38 -29.94 -12.53
N HIS A 73 2.19 -30.31 -11.55
CA HIS A 73 3.55 -30.78 -11.79
C HIS A 73 3.60 -32.02 -12.71
N ARG A 74 2.69 -32.99 -12.52
CA ARG A 74 2.59 -34.18 -13.39
C ARG A 74 2.16 -33.82 -14.82
N LEU A 75 1.15 -32.95 -14.97
CA LEU A 75 0.71 -32.45 -16.28
C LEU A 75 1.81 -31.66 -16.99
N GLY A 76 2.68 -31.01 -16.22
CA GLY A 76 3.81 -30.24 -16.72
C GLY A 76 4.91 -31.06 -17.39
N GLY A 77 5.00 -32.37 -17.12
CA GLY A 77 6.07 -33.21 -17.67
C GLY A 77 6.15 -33.17 -19.20
N GLY A 78 5.03 -33.40 -19.90
CA GLY A 78 5.00 -33.37 -21.37
C GLY A 78 4.97 -31.97 -21.98
N LEU A 79 4.33 -31.00 -21.30
CA LEU A 79 4.26 -29.61 -21.76
C LEU A 79 5.60 -28.87 -21.64
N ARG A 80 6.45 -29.28 -20.69
CA ARG A 80 7.76 -28.69 -20.47
C ARG A 80 8.66 -28.85 -21.69
N ASP A 81 8.73 -30.06 -22.25
CA ASP A 81 9.61 -30.34 -23.38
C ASP A 81 9.12 -29.62 -24.66
N ALA A 82 7.80 -29.57 -24.87
CA ALA A 82 7.20 -28.80 -25.96
C ALA A 82 7.45 -27.28 -25.84
N LEU A 83 7.36 -26.72 -24.62
CA LEU A 83 7.61 -25.30 -24.37
C LEU A 83 9.10 -24.93 -24.42
N GLU A 84 9.98 -25.80 -23.91
CA GLU A 84 11.43 -25.62 -24.02
C GLU A 84 11.90 -25.65 -25.49
N GLY A 85 11.23 -26.44 -26.34
CA GLY A 85 11.47 -26.48 -27.79
C GLY A 85 10.85 -25.33 -28.60
N SER A 86 9.89 -24.59 -28.03
CA SER A 86 9.08 -23.60 -28.76
C SER A 86 9.86 -22.38 -29.28
N LEU A 87 9.42 -21.83 -30.42
CA LEU A 87 9.94 -20.58 -30.99
C LEU A 87 9.80 -19.41 -30.01
N VAL A 88 8.67 -19.34 -29.30
CA VAL A 88 8.41 -18.29 -28.29
C VAL A 88 9.47 -18.30 -27.20
N ARG A 89 9.85 -19.48 -26.69
CA ARG A 89 10.89 -19.60 -25.66
C ARG A 89 12.27 -19.22 -26.20
N ARG A 90 12.58 -19.56 -27.45
CA ARG A 90 13.86 -19.19 -28.11
C ARG A 90 13.96 -17.68 -28.32
N MET A 91 12.91 -17.05 -28.85
CA MET A 91 12.85 -15.59 -29.00
C MET A 91 12.99 -14.89 -27.65
N TYR A 92 12.22 -15.32 -26.66
CA TYR A 92 12.32 -14.79 -25.30
C TYR A 92 13.74 -14.95 -24.73
N ALA A 93 14.36 -16.12 -24.88
CA ALA A 93 15.70 -16.36 -24.37
C ALA A 93 16.75 -15.49 -25.08
N ALA A 94 16.60 -15.26 -26.39
CA ALA A 94 17.46 -14.37 -27.15
C ALA A 94 17.32 -12.91 -26.68
N ILE A 95 16.09 -12.41 -26.56
CA ILE A 95 15.80 -11.05 -26.06
C ILE A 95 16.34 -10.90 -24.64
N LEU A 96 16.06 -11.86 -23.75
CA LEU A 96 16.52 -11.79 -22.37
C LEU A 96 18.04 -11.81 -22.28
N ARG A 97 18.74 -12.65 -23.06
CA ARG A 97 20.21 -12.67 -23.09
C ARG A 97 20.78 -11.34 -23.58
N TYR A 98 20.17 -10.75 -24.62
CA TYR A 98 20.56 -9.44 -25.12
C TYR A 98 20.39 -8.35 -24.06
N LEU A 99 19.21 -8.28 -23.43
CA LEU A 99 18.95 -7.31 -22.36
C LEU A 99 19.84 -7.56 -21.13
N GLN A 100 20.14 -8.82 -20.82
CA GLN A 100 21.03 -9.19 -19.72
C GLN A 100 22.50 -8.85 -19.97
N GLY A 101 22.88 -8.57 -21.23
CA GLY A 101 24.23 -8.08 -21.58
C GLY A 101 24.51 -6.67 -21.05
N SER A 102 23.49 -5.89 -20.72
CA SER A 102 23.66 -4.58 -20.08
C SER A 102 23.90 -4.72 -18.58
N PHE A 103 24.80 -3.91 -18.02
CA PHE A 103 25.11 -3.92 -16.58
C PHE A 103 23.86 -3.67 -15.70
N PHE A 104 22.99 -2.74 -16.14
CA PHE A 104 21.80 -2.36 -15.39
C PHE A 104 20.66 -3.38 -15.60
N LEU A 105 20.30 -3.65 -16.85
CA LEU A 105 19.20 -4.56 -17.18
C LEU A 105 19.55 -6.02 -16.83
N GLY A 106 20.81 -6.42 -16.88
CA GLY A 106 21.27 -7.74 -16.44
C GLY A 106 21.03 -8.02 -14.97
N LYS A 107 21.24 -7.03 -14.09
CA LYS A 107 20.91 -7.17 -12.66
C LYS A 107 19.40 -7.19 -12.43
N LEU A 108 18.67 -6.34 -13.13
CA LEU A 108 17.23 -6.16 -12.97
C LEU A 108 16.44 -7.39 -13.50
N LEU A 109 16.92 -8.00 -14.58
CA LEU A 109 16.33 -9.15 -15.25
C LEU A 109 17.02 -10.48 -14.91
N ALA A 110 17.90 -10.50 -13.91
CA ALA A 110 18.67 -11.68 -13.51
C ALA A 110 17.76 -12.90 -13.18
N GLY A 111 16.60 -12.65 -12.56
CA GLY A 111 15.65 -13.69 -12.20
C GLY A 111 14.71 -14.14 -13.33
N GLY A 112 14.94 -13.70 -14.56
CA GLY A 112 14.16 -14.06 -15.75
C GLY A 112 12.77 -13.43 -15.79
N PHE A 113 11.79 -14.12 -16.37
CA PHE A 113 10.48 -13.55 -16.66
C PHE A 113 9.68 -13.25 -15.39
N THR A 114 9.92 -14.00 -14.31
CA THR A 114 9.39 -13.66 -12.99
C THR A 114 9.81 -12.25 -12.59
N SER A 115 11.09 -11.89 -12.77
CA SER A 115 11.57 -10.54 -12.44
C SER A 115 10.86 -9.50 -13.29
N VAL A 116 10.67 -9.74 -14.60
CA VAL A 116 9.90 -8.85 -15.50
C VAL A 116 8.51 -8.57 -14.93
N ILE A 117 7.74 -9.60 -14.59
CA ILE A 117 6.39 -9.42 -14.03
C ILE A 117 6.44 -8.65 -12.71
N LEU A 118 7.38 -8.96 -11.82
CA LEU A 118 7.54 -8.25 -10.55
C LEU A 118 7.92 -6.77 -10.75
N ILE A 119 8.73 -6.46 -11.76
CA ILE A 119 9.07 -5.10 -12.16
C ILE A 119 7.85 -4.36 -12.69
N LEU A 120 7.04 -4.98 -13.55
CA LEU A 120 5.81 -4.39 -14.08
C LEU A 120 4.83 -4.06 -12.95
N ILE A 121 4.68 -4.95 -11.96
CA ILE A 121 3.83 -4.72 -10.79
C ILE A 121 4.42 -3.59 -9.91
N ALA A 122 5.73 -3.58 -9.68
CA ALA A 122 6.38 -2.54 -8.87
C ALA A 122 6.36 -1.17 -9.55
N ALA A 123 6.38 -1.14 -10.89
CA ALA A 123 6.31 0.05 -11.72
C ALA A 123 4.90 0.31 -12.27
N TYR A 124 3.86 -0.21 -11.61
CA TYR A 124 2.48 -0.10 -12.07
C TYR A 124 2.10 1.36 -12.37
N THR A 125 2.37 2.28 -11.44
CA THR A 125 2.00 3.71 -11.56
C THR A 125 2.63 4.41 -12.78
N PRO A 126 3.97 4.43 -12.97
CA PRO A 126 4.54 5.09 -14.15
C PRO A 126 4.14 4.40 -15.45
N ILE A 127 3.88 3.09 -15.45
CA ILE A 127 3.40 2.37 -16.65
C ILE A 127 1.97 2.82 -16.99
N ASP A 128 1.06 2.83 -16.02
CA ASP A 128 -0.33 3.25 -16.22
C ASP A 128 -0.39 4.69 -16.75
N TYR A 129 0.34 5.60 -16.11
CA TYR A 129 0.47 6.99 -16.53
C TYR A 129 1.02 7.11 -17.96
N PHE A 130 2.09 6.38 -18.29
CA PHE A 130 2.68 6.45 -19.62
C PHE A 130 1.75 5.90 -20.71
N LEU A 131 0.96 4.86 -20.41
CA LEU A 131 -0.01 4.31 -21.36
C LEU A 131 -1.20 5.27 -21.60
N ARG A 132 -1.73 5.88 -20.52
CA ARG A 132 -2.89 6.79 -20.57
C ARG A 132 -2.53 8.18 -21.08
N ASP A 133 -1.56 8.83 -20.46
CA ASP A 133 -1.25 10.24 -20.70
C ASP A 133 -0.06 10.42 -21.66
N GLY A 134 0.93 9.54 -21.59
CA GLY A 134 2.15 9.62 -22.40
C GLY A 134 1.93 9.23 -23.86
N LEU A 135 1.46 8.00 -24.09
CA LEU A 135 1.23 7.44 -25.42
C LEU A 135 -0.22 7.58 -25.89
N LYS A 136 -1.16 7.94 -25.01
CA LYS A 136 -2.60 8.04 -25.30
C LYS A 136 -3.16 6.78 -25.96
N MET A 137 -2.73 5.62 -25.47
CA MET A 137 -3.16 4.32 -25.97
C MET A 137 -4.32 3.79 -25.14
N ASP A 138 -5.47 4.46 -25.19
CA ASP A 138 -6.62 4.18 -24.32
C ASP A 138 -7.07 2.71 -24.38
N ALA A 139 -7.06 2.11 -25.57
CA ALA A 139 -7.42 0.70 -25.75
C ALA A 139 -6.48 -0.26 -24.99
N ILE A 140 -5.17 0.00 -25.00
CA ILE A 140 -4.20 -0.83 -24.26
C ILE A 140 -4.27 -0.48 -22.78
N ALA A 141 -4.36 0.80 -22.43
CA ALA A 141 -4.49 1.28 -21.06
C ALA A 141 -5.77 0.78 -20.37
N GLY A 142 -6.81 0.43 -21.12
CA GLY A 142 -8.03 -0.15 -20.58
C GLY A 142 -7.95 -1.63 -20.21
N ILE A 143 -6.95 -2.37 -20.72
CA ILE A 143 -6.85 -3.84 -20.55
C ILE A 143 -5.51 -4.32 -19.98
N TRP A 144 -4.53 -3.42 -19.82
CA TRP A 144 -3.16 -3.83 -19.53
C TRP A 144 -3.00 -4.44 -18.14
N ASP A 145 -3.79 -4.01 -17.16
CA ASP A 145 -3.77 -4.53 -15.81
C ASP A 145 -4.41 -5.91 -15.72
N GLU A 146 -5.52 -6.17 -16.43
CA GLU A 146 -6.04 -7.54 -16.59
C GLU A 146 -5.04 -8.42 -17.34
N ALA A 147 -4.44 -7.91 -18.42
CA ALA A 147 -3.44 -8.65 -19.17
C ALA A 147 -2.23 -9.01 -18.27
N LEU A 148 -1.75 -8.08 -17.44
CA LEU A 148 -0.69 -8.32 -16.47
C LEU A 148 -1.07 -9.41 -15.46
N MET A 149 -2.29 -9.36 -14.93
CA MET A 149 -2.79 -10.37 -13.98
C MET A 149 -2.93 -11.75 -14.62
N VAL A 150 -3.48 -11.82 -15.85
CA VAL A 150 -3.63 -13.08 -16.60
C VAL A 150 -2.27 -13.67 -16.98
N ILE A 151 -1.36 -12.86 -17.53
CA ILE A 151 0.00 -13.29 -17.87
C ILE A 151 0.73 -13.76 -16.60
N GLY A 152 0.60 -13.03 -15.50
CA GLY A 152 1.17 -13.41 -14.21
C GLY A 152 0.62 -14.74 -13.70
N PHE A 153 -0.70 -14.96 -13.81
CA PHE A 153 -1.34 -16.21 -13.42
C PHE A 153 -0.89 -17.39 -14.28
N LEU A 154 -0.89 -17.23 -15.61
CA LEU A 154 -0.41 -18.25 -16.54
C LEU A 154 1.06 -18.59 -16.28
N TRP A 155 1.89 -17.57 -16.03
CA TRP A 155 3.29 -17.77 -15.65
C TRP A 155 3.44 -18.52 -14.32
N LEU A 156 2.58 -18.25 -13.35
CA LEU A 156 2.57 -18.94 -12.06
C LEU A 156 2.18 -20.42 -12.20
N VAL A 157 1.23 -20.73 -13.08
CA VAL A 157 0.85 -22.10 -13.46
C VAL A 157 2.03 -22.79 -14.17
N TYR A 158 2.64 -22.13 -15.15
CA TYR A 158 3.84 -22.61 -15.83
C TYR A 158 4.98 -22.91 -14.84
N CYS A 159 5.27 -22.01 -13.90
CA CYS A 159 6.28 -22.22 -12.87
C CYS A 159 6.01 -23.46 -12.00
N ARG A 160 4.74 -23.82 -11.78
CA ARG A 160 4.36 -25.04 -11.03
C ARG A 160 4.53 -26.30 -11.86
N MET A 161 4.17 -26.23 -13.14
CA MET A 161 4.31 -27.31 -14.10
C MET A 161 5.80 -27.64 -14.33
N SER A 162 6.64 -26.63 -14.54
CA SER A 162 8.07 -26.79 -14.87
C SER A 162 8.99 -26.93 -13.64
N ALA A 163 8.46 -26.92 -12.42
CA ALA A 163 9.27 -27.07 -11.22
C ALA A 163 9.92 -28.47 -11.15
N LYS A 164 11.18 -28.55 -10.69
CA LYS A 164 11.88 -29.86 -10.50
C LYS A 164 11.18 -30.79 -9.50
N LYS A 165 10.45 -30.20 -8.55
CA LYS A 165 9.66 -30.90 -7.52
C LYS A 165 8.34 -30.15 -7.34
N PRO A 166 7.24 -30.83 -6.97
CA PRO A 166 5.97 -30.16 -6.75
C PRO A 166 6.12 -29.08 -5.68
N LEU A 167 5.76 -27.84 -6.05
CA LEU A 167 5.85 -26.70 -5.14
C LEU A 167 4.86 -26.87 -3.99
N GLN A 168 5.30 -26.51 -2.78
CA GLN A 168 4.41 -26.53 -1.62
C GLN A 168 3.32 -25.47 -1.75
N SER A 169 2.13 -25.78 -1.24
CA SER A 169 1.06 -24.80 -1.11
C SER A 169 1.52 -23.66 -0.20
N ARG A 170 1.28 -22.43 -0.68
CA ARG A 170 1.52 -21.18 0.05
C ARG A 170 0.21 -20.63 0.64
N LEU A 171 -0.69 -21.52 1.08
CA LEU A 171 -1.90 -21.08 1.79
C LEU A 171 -1.50 -20.42 3.11
N ASN A 172 -1.94 -19.20 3.32
CA ASN A 172 -1.69 -18.41 4.52
C ASN A 172 -2.99 -17.88 5.12
N SER A 173 -2.90 -17.31 6.33
CA SER A 173 -4.08 -16.79 7.02
C SER A 173 -4.73 -15.60 6.29
N MET A 174 -3.94 -14.77 5.60
CA MET A 174 -4.45 -13.63 4.83
C MET A 174 -5.26 -14.06 3.60
N ASP A 175 -4.89 -15.20 2.97
CA ASP A 175 -5.67 -15.78 1.88
C ASP A 175 -7.13 -16.06 2.29
N VAL A 176 -7.38 -16.40 3.56
CA VAL A 176 -8.72 -16.69 4.09
C VAL A 176 -9.53 -15.42 4.23
N TYR A 177 -8.94 -14.37 4.79
CA TYR A 177 -9.64 -13.09 5.00
C TYR A 177 -9.96 -12.38 3.66
N LEU A 178 -9.02 -12.39 2.72
CA LEU A 178 -9.27 -11.84 1.38
C LEU A 178 -10.23 -12.72 0.57
N GLY A 179 -10.13 -14.05 0.71
CA GLY A 179 -11.06 -14.96 0.07
C GLY A 179 -12.49 -14.79 0.60
N PHE A 180 -12.64 -14.55 1.91
CA PHE A 180 -13.92 -14.20 2.52
C PHE A 180 -14.46 -12.88 1.98
N TYR A 181 -13.63 -11.84 1.88
CA TYR A 181 -14.07 -10.55 1.31
C TYR A 181 -14.52 -10.67 -0.15
N ILE A 182 -13.76 -11.39 -0.98
CA ILE A 182 -14.15 -11.69 -2.37
C ILE A 182 -15.46 -12.49 -2.40
N ALA A 183 -15.63 -13.49 -1.54
CA ALA A 183 -16.84 -14.32 -1.51
C ALA A 183 -18.08 -13.51 -1.12
N VAL A 184 -17.96 -12.63 -0.11
CA VAL A 184 -19.05 -11.70 0.26
C VAL A 184 -19.32 -10.73 -0.88
N GLY A 185 -18.29 -10.19 -1.53
CA GLY A 185 -18.48 -9.30 -2.67
C GLY A 185 -19.20 -9.97 -3.85
N LEU A 186 -18.85 -11.21 -4.16
CA LEU A 186 -19.55 -12.01 -5.17
C LEU A 186 -21.01 -12.29 -4.77
N ALA A 187 -21.25 -12.57 -3.48
CA ALA A 187 -22.60 -12.73 -2.96
C ALA A 187 -23.41 -11.44 -3.12
N LEU A 188 -22.88 -10.29 -2.72
CA LEU A 188 -23.53 -8.99 -2.91
C LEU A 188 -23.79 -8.68 -4.38
N LEU A 189 -22.83 -8.95 -5.28
CA LEU A 189 -23.05 -8.84 -6.73
C LEU A 189 -24.20 -9.75 -7.22
N THR A 190 -24.39 -10.92 -6.62
CA THR A 190 -25.39 -11.92 -7.03
C THR A 190 -26.76 -11.71 -6.37
N PHE A 191 -26.82 -11.16 -5.16
CA PHE A 191 -28.06 -11.02 -4.39
C PHE A 191 -28.62 -9.60 -4.43
N CYS A 192 -27.79 -8.61 -4.69
CA CYS A 192 -28.14 -7.19 -4.61
C CYS A 192 -28.15 -6.50 -5.99
N TYR A 193 -28.08 -7.29 -7.07
CA TYR A 193 -28.14 -6.75 -8.42
C TYR A 193 -29.54 -6.21 -8.73
N THR A 194 -29.57 -5.03 -9.34
CA THR A 194 -30.75 -4.57 -10.07
C THR A 194 -30.67 -5.18 -11.48
N PRO A 195 -31.62 -6.04 -11.91
CA PRO A 195 -31.56 -6.77 -13.19
C PRO A 195 -31.28 -5.89 -14.41
N HIS A 196 -31.72 -4.63 -14.35
CA HIS A 196 -31.54 -3.64 -15.42
C HIS A 196 -30.11 -3.06 -15.53
N TYR A 197 -29.26 -3.18 -14.50
CA TYR A 197 -27.93 -2.54 -14.43
C TYR A 197 -26.80 -3.52 -14.11
N PHE A 198 -26.94 -4.77 -14.54
CA PHE A 198 -25.94 -5.81 -14.27
C PHE A 198 -24.54 -5.44 -14.80
N GLY A 199 -24.45 -4.83 -15.99
CA GLY A 199 -23.17 -4.42 -16.58
C GLY A 199 -22.40 -3.40 -15.73
N VAL A 200 -23.11 -2.45 -15.11
CA VAL A 200 -22.51 -1.43 -14.23
C VAL A 200 -22.06 -2.06 -12.91
N ASN A 201 -22.90 -2.91 -12.31
CA ASN A 201 -22.54 -3.65 -11.10
C ASN A 201 -21.31 -4.56 -11.30
N VAL A 202 -21.20 -5.24 -12.44
CA VAL A 202 -20.01 -6.04 -12.78
C VAL A 202 -18.77 -5.16 -12.93
N THR A 203 -18.91 -4.00 -13.59
CA THR A 203 -17.80 -3.04 -13.74
C THR A 203 -17.36 -2.47 -12.40
N GLY A 204 -18.29 -2.10 -11.53
CA GLY A 204 -18.02 -1.63 -10.17
C GLY A 204 -17.37 -2.71 -9.31
N PHE A 205 -17.88 -3.94 -9.37
CA PHE A 205 -17.30 -5.08 -8.65
C PHE A 205 -15.87 -5.36 -9.12
N ARG A 206 -15.65 -5.33 -10.44
CA ARG A 206 -14.32 -5.47 -11.03
C ARG A 206 -13.39 -4.39 -10.48
N ALA A 207 -13.77 -3.12 -10.53
CA ALA A 207 -12.96 -2.01 -10.01
C ALA A 207 -12.62 -2.18 -8.52
N ALA A 208 -13.60 -2.59 -7.69
CA ALA A 208 -13.43 -2.71 -6.25
C ALA A 208 -12.63 -3.95 -5.79
N MET A 209 -12.64 -5.05 -6.55
CA MET A 209 -12.13 -6.35 -6.07
C MET A 209 -10.93 -6.88 -6.86
N GLN A 210 -10.75 -6.51 -8.13
CA GLN A 210 -9.79 -7.18 -9.01
C GLN A 210 -8.35 -7.11 -8.49
N TYR A 211 -7.94 -6.00 -7.90
CA TYR A 211 -6.56 -5.79 -7.44
C TYR A 211 -6.20 -6.67 -6.23
N ILE A 212 -7.18 -7.29 -5.56
CA ILE A 212 -6.92 -8.33 -4.55
C ILE A 212 -6.17 -9.51 -5.20
N LEU A 213 -6.38 -9.78 -6.49
CA LEU A 213 -5.66 -10.84 -7.21
C LEU A 213 -4.14 -10.59 -7.27
N LEU A 214 -3.70 -9.32 -7.25
CA LEU A 214 -2.28 -8.98 -7.19
C LEU A 214 -1.64 -9.40 -5.86
N PHE A 215 -2.38 -9.39 -4.75
CA PHE A 215 -1.89 -9.97 -3.49
C PHE A 215 -1.57 -11.46 -3.66
N TYR A 216 -2.50 -12.23 -4.25
CA TYR A 216 -2.30 -13.66 -4.47
C TYR A 216 -1.14 -13.90 -5.43
N LEU A 217 -1.03 -13.11 -6.49
CA LEU A 217 0.02 -13.19 -7.49
C LEU A 217 1.39 -12.90 -6.88
N VAL A 218 1.59 -11.74 -6.26
CA VAL A 218 2.88 -11.29 -5.72
C VAL A 218 3.40 -12.23 -4.63
N SER A 219 2.55 -12.62 -3.69
CA SER A 219 2.93 -13.55 -2.61
C SER A 219 3.40 -14.93 -3.10
N ARG A 220 3.05 -15.30 -4.34
CA ARG A 220 3.39 -16.58 -4.98
C ARG A 220 4.45 -16.46 -6.07
N LEU A 221 4.62 -15.28 -6.68
CA LEU A 221 5.68 -14.99 -7.66
C LEU A 221 7.03 -14.77 -6.99
N ILE A 222 7.07 -14.16 -5.80
CA ILE A 222 8.35 -13.94 -5.08
C ILE A 222 8.94 -15.29 -4.66
N ARG A 223 10.09 -15.66 -5.24
CA ARG A 223 10.74 -16.96 -4.98
C ARG A 223 11.67 -16.87 -3.78
N ASP A 224 12.46 -15.80 -3.72
CA ASP A 224 13.55 -15.60 -2.78
C ASP A 224 13.67 -14.13 -2.32
N ASP A 225 14.66 -13.88 -1.45
CA ASP A 225 14.94 -12.56 -0.90
C ASP A 225 15.38 -11.57 -2.01
N ALA A 226 15.92 -12.04 -3.14
CA ALA A 226 16.35 -11.18 -4.24
C ALA A 226 15.15 -10.62 -5.01
N ASP A 227 14.16 -11.47 -5.34
CA ASP A 227 12.89 -11.03 -5.93
C ASP A 227 12.17 -10.01 -5.02
N PHE A 228 12.16 -10.26 -3.70
CA PHE A 228 11.58 -9.33 -2.72
C PHE A 228 12.31 -7.99 -2.71
N MET A 229 13.64 -8.00 -2.63
CA MET A 229 14.45 -6.77 -2.57
C MET A 229 14.42 -6.00 -3.89
N LEU A 230 14.28 -6.68 -5.03
CA LEU A 230 14.07 -6.03 -6.34
C LEU A 230 12.82 -5.16 -6.32
N MET A 231 11.66 -5.73 -5.96
CA MET A 231 10.42 -4.96 -5.86
C MET A 231 10.53 -3.83 -4.84
N TYR A 232 11.05 -4.12 -3.64
CA TYR A 232 11.14 -3.16 -2.54
C TYR A 232 11.97 -1.93 -2.92
N LYS A 233 13.15 -2.15 -3.52
CA LYS A 233 14.06 -1.07 -3.95
C LYS A 233 13.50 -0.31 -5.14
N LEU A 234 12.90 -1.00 -6.11
CA LEU A 234 12.32 -0.36 -7.29
C LEU A 234 11.15 0.55 -6.92
N MET A 235 10.25 0.10 -6.04
CA MET A 235 9.14 0.90 -5.53
C MET A 235 9.64 2.18 -4.82
N ILE A 236 10.67 2.06 -3.96
CA ILE A 236 11.29 3.23 -3.32
C ILE A 236 11.92 4.17 -4.36
N ALA A 237 12.62 3.63 -5.36
CA ALA A 237 13.26 4.44 -6.39
C ALA A 237 12.23 5.25 -7.20
N ILE A 238 11.13 4.61 -7.62
CA ILE A 238 10.04 5.28 -8.34
C ILE A 238 9.39 6.36 -7.47
N ALA A 239 9.05 6.02 -6.21
CA ALA A 239 8.48 6.98 -5.28
C ALA A 239 9.42 8.16 -5.00
N PHE A 240 10.72 7.92 -4.97
CA PHE A 240 11.72 8.97 -4.80
C PHE A 240 11.75 9.92 -6.00
N LEU A 241 11.67 9.40 -7.23
CA LEU A 241 11.57 10.23 -8.43
C LEU A 241 10.30 11.09 -8.42
N PHE A 242 9.16 10.54 -8.00
CA PHE A 242 7.92 11.31 -7.88
C PHE A 242 8.00 12.36 -6.77
N ALA A 243 8.67 12.06 -5.65
CA ALA A 243 8.94 13.03 -4.60
C ALA A 243 9.79 14.19 -5.10
N LEU A 244 10.87 13.92 -5.85
CA LEU A 244 11.73 14.94 -6.45
C LEU A 244 10.96 15.81 -7.45
N HIS A 245 10.19 15.20 -8.34
CA HIS A 245 9.34 15.93 -9.29
C HIS A 245 8.32 16.81 -8.55
N GLY A 246 7.75 16.30 -7.46
CA GLY A 246 6.84 17.09 -6.64
C GLY A 246 7.50 18.27 -5.94
N ILE A 247 8.69 18.07 -5.37
CA ILE A 247 9.49 19.17 -4.79
C ILE A 247 9.82 20.22 -5.87
N TYR A 248 10.17 19.79 -7.08
CA TYR A 248 10.39 20.68 -8.21
C TYR A 248 9.14 21.53 -8.54
N GLN A 249 7.95 20.92 -8.60
CA GLN A 249 6.69 21.65 -8.81
C GLN A 249 6.44 22.71 -7.73
N PHE A 250 6.76 22.41 -6.47
CA PHE A 250 6.66 23.37 -5.38
C PHE A 250 7.61 24.56 -5.56
N VAL A 251 8.86 24.30 -5.96
CA VAL A 251 9.89 25.34 -6.14
C VAL A 251 9.55 26.27 -7.31
N VAL A 252 9.08 25.72 -8.43
CA VAL A 252 8.65 26.52 -9.60
C VAL A 252 7.35 27.28 -9.32
N GLY A 253 6.55 26.79 -8.37
CA GLY A 253 5.31 27.43 -7.97
C GLY A 253 4.19 27.19 -8.98
N VAL A 254 4.00 25.93 -9.39
CA VAL A 254 2.92 25.53 -10.33
C VAL A 254 1.57 26.01 -9.81
N GLU A 255 0.79 26.62 -10.69
CA GLU A 255 -0.53 27.17 -10.35
C GLU A 255 -1.50 26.07 -9.92
N ILE A 256 -2.34 26.40 -8.95
CA ILE A 256 -3.37 25.48 -8.44
C ILE A 256 -4.62 25.67 -9.29
N PRO A 257 -5.24 24.59 -9.81
CA PRO A 257 -6.56 24.67 -10.42
C PRO A 257 -7.57 25.32 -9.46
N ALA A 258 -8.34 26.30 -9.95
CA ALA A 258 -9.25 27.11 -9.12
C ALA A 258 -10.30 26.30 -8.35
N GLN A 259 -10.60 25.07 -8.80
CA GLN A 259 -11.53 24.14 -8.14
C GLN A 259 -10.98 23.53 -6.83
N TRP A 260 -9.68 23.65 -6.55
CA TRP A 260 -9.02 23.02 -5.39
C TRP A 260 -8.68 23.99 -4.25
N THR A 261 -9.06 25.26 -4.39
CA THR A 261 -8.77 26.34 -3.44
C THR A 261 -10.03 27.14 -3.14
N ASP A 262 -10.39 27.23 -1.87
CA ASP A 262 -11.33 28.26 -1.42
C ASP A 262 -10.61 29.61 -1.45
N LYS A 263 -11.29 30.68 -1.89
CA LYS A 263 -10.74 32.05 -1.97
C LYS A 263 -10.21 32.61 -0.64
N ALA A 264 -10.47 31.93 0.48
CA ALA A 264 -9.97 32.27 1.81
C ALA A 264 -8.60 31.63 2.15
N GLU A 265 -8.06 30.77 1.28
CA GLU A 265 -6.78 30.06 1.48
C GLU A 265 -5.58 30.72 0.78
N ASP A 266 -5.54 32.07 0.74
CA ASP A 266 -4.54 32.87 0.01
C ASP A 266 -3.07 32.56 0.37
N ALA A 267 -2.82 31.94 1.53
CA ALA A 267 -1.47 31.54 1.96
C ALA A 267 -0.94 30.26 1.27
N VAL A 268 -1.77 29.50 0.55
CA VAL A 268 -1.36 28.30 -0.17
C VAL A 268 -1.06 28.65 -1.62
N ARG A 269 0.22 28.90 -1.91
CA ARG A 269 0.67 29.27 -3.26
C ARG A 269 0.64 28.09 -4.25
N THR A 270 1.02 26.89 -3.81
CA THR A 270 1.18 25.72 -4.69
C THR A 270 0.82 24.43 -3.96
N ARG A 271 0.09 23.54 -4.63
CA ARG A 271 -0.19 22.17 -4.18
C ARG A 271 0.47 21.19 -5.15
N VAL A 272 1.33 20.35 -4.60
CA VAL A 272 2.09 19.38 -5.39
C VAL A 272 1.26 18.13 -5.67
N PHE A 273 1.27 17.71 -6.94
CA PHE A 273 0.57 16.51 -7.40
C PHE A 273 1.46 15.59 -8.24
N SER A 274 2.67 16.02 -8.61
CA SER A 274 3.61 15.26 -9.44
C SER A 274 2.95 14.85 -10.77
N ILE A 275 3.06 13.57 -11.15
CA ILE A 275 2.31 13.01 -12.30
C ILE A 275 0.86 12.67 -11.95
N PHE A 276 0.49 12.70 -10.67
CA PHE A 276 -0.87 12.40 -10.23
C PHE A 276 -1.75 13.62 -10.50
N SER A 277 -2.97 13.43 -11.00
CA SER A 277 -3.90 14.54 -11.24
C SER A 277 -4.52 15.09 -9.94
N ASN A 278 -4.23 14.50 -8.77
CA ASN A 278 -4.79 14.93 -7.48
C ASN A 278 -3.70 14.93 -6.37
N PRO A 279 -3.53 16.05 -5.64
CA PRO A 279 -2.55 16.17 -4.55
C PRO A 279 -2.81 15.21 -3.37
N ASN A 280 -4.06 14.81 -3.10
CA ASN A 280 -4.36 13.85 -2.03
C ASN A 280 -3.80 12.45 -2.37
N ILE A 281 -3.91 12.05 -3.63
CA ILE A 281 -3.34 10.79 -4.12
C ILE A 281 -1.81 10.83 -4.02
N MET A 282 -1.19 11.92 -4.48
CA MET A 282 0.26 12.11 -4.31
C MET A 282 0.66 12.00 -2.83
N GLY A 283 -0.12 12.59 -1.92
CA GLY A 283 0.08 12.50 -0.48
C GLY A 283 -0.01 11.05 0.03
N ALA A 284 -0.99 10.28 -0.44
CA ALA A 284 -1.14 8.86 -0.13
C ALA A 284 0.01 8.00 -0.68
N TYR A 285 0.49 8.30 -1.89
CA TYR A 285 1.64 7.62 -2.49
C TYR A 285 2.91 7.85 -1.66
N MET A 286 3.20 9.11 -1.29
CA MET A 286 4.34 9.44 -0.44
C MET A 286 4.24 8.79 0.94
N LEU A 287 3.04 8.77 1.53
CA LEU A 287 2.74 8.11 2.79
C LEU A 287 3.01 6.60 2.77
N LEU A 288 2.68 5.92 1.66
CA LEU A 288 2.89 4.48 1.52
C LEU A 288 4.38 4.13 1.52
N PHE A 289 5.20 4.93 0.82
CA PHE A 289 6.61 4.62 0.58
C PHE A 289 7.59 5.28 1.56
N ALA A 290 7.25 6.39 2.21
CA ALA A 290 8.15 7.04 3.18
C ALA A 290 8.56 6.10 4.33
N PRO A 291 7.64 5.37 4.99
CA PRO A 291 8.01 4.40 6.02
C PRO A 291 8.83 3.21 5.46
N MET A 292 8.64 2.85 4.18
CA MET A 292 9.45 1.80 3.53
C MET A 292 10.88 2.27 3.28
N ALA A 293 11.08 3.50 2.79
CA ALA A 293 12.40 4.09 2.62
C ALA A 293 13.15 4.19 3.96
N ILE A 294 12.48 4.68 5.01
CA ILE A 294 13.05 4.73 6.36
C ILE A 294 13.33 3.32 6.89
N GLY A 295 12.44 2.37 6.66
CA GLY A 295 12.64 0.94 6.96
C GLY A 295 13.92 0.39 6.33
N MET A 296 14.19 0.73 5.07
CA MET A 296 15.41 0.33 4.38
C MET A 296 16.67 0.97 4.97
N ALA A 297 16.59 2.24 5.39
CA ALA A 297 17.68 2.93 6.05
C ALA A 297 18.07 2.25 7.38
N TYR A 298 17.10 1.73 8.13
CA TYR A 298 17.33 0.93 9.34
C TYR A 298 17.83 -0.48 9.06
N ALA A 299 17.42 -1.09 7.94
CA ALA A 299 17.83 -2.44 7.56
C ALA A 299 19.28 -2.50 7.03
N THR A 300 19.80 -1.38 6.54
CA THR A 300 21.11 -1.31 5.90
C THR A 300 22.21 -0.91 6.90
N GLU A 301 23.38 -1.54 6.80
CA GLU A 301 24.53 -1.22 7.65
C GLU A 301 25.46 -0.18 7.02
N ASP A 302 25.65 -0.25 5.71
CA ASP A 302 26.49 0.68 4.94
C ASP A 302 26.01 2.13 5.09
N ILE A 303 26.96 3.04 5.39
CA ILE A 303 26.67 4.42 5.75
C ILE A 303 26.14 5.20 4.55
N ALA A 304 26.74 5.03 3.36
CA ALA A 304 26.35 5.75 2.16
C ALA A 304 24.93 5.35 1.74
N THR A 305 24.67 4.05 1.69
CA THR A 305 23.36 3.49 1.36
C THR A 305 22.30 3.87 2.40
N LYS A 306 22.66 3.88 3.68
CA LYS A 306 21.79 4.34 4.78
C LYS A 306 21.42 5.82 4.63
N ALA A 307 22.41 6.68 4.37
CA ALA A 307 22.20 8.10 4.15
C ALA A 307 21.29 8.35 2.94
N PHE A 308 21.49 7.60 1.84
CA PHE A 308 20.64 7.66 0.66
C PHE A 308 19.17 7.33 0.99
N TYR A 309 18.90 6.24 1.71
CA TYR A 309 17.51 5.88 2.04
C TYR A 309 16.85 6.83 3.04
N TRP A 310 17.62 7.42 3.96
CA TRP A 310 17.13 8.53 4.79
C TRP A 310 16.76 9.75 3.95
N PHE A 311 17.62 10.11 3.00
CA PHE A 311 17.36 11.20 2.08
C PHE A 311 16.09 10.93 1.25
N CYS A 312 15.91 9.72 0.70
CA CYS A 312 14.68 9.34 0.02
C CYS A 312 13.45 9.50 0.92
N GLY A 313 13.51 8.99 2.15
CA GLY A 313 12.40 9.11 3.11
C GLY A 313 12.05 10.55 3.45
N ILE A 314 13.06 11.42 3.63
CA ILE A 314 12.86 12.85 3.89
C ILE A 314 12.22 13.53 2.67
N CYS A 315 12.71 13.26 1.46
CA CYS A 315 12.11 13.80 0.24
C CYS A 315 10.64 13.38 0.10
N MET A 316 10.29 12.13 0.42
CA MET A 316 8.90 11.67 0.41
C MET A 316 8.05 12.38 1.48
N CYS A 317 8.57 12.56 2.70
CA CYS A 317 7.88 13.33 3.74
C CYS A 317 7.65 14.80 3.33
N LEU A 318 8.64 15.44 2.70
CA LEU A 318 8.50 16.79 2.14
C LEU A 318 7.50 16.81 0.97
N GLY A 319 7.55 15.82 0.08
CA GLY A 319 6.57 15.66 -1.00
C GLY A 319 5.15 15.56 -0.44
N CYS A 320 4.95 14.77 0.62
CA CYS A 320 3.68 14.69 1.35
C CYS A 320 3.28 16.04 1.95
N LEU A 321 4.22 16.75 2.59
CA LEU A 321 3.98 18.09 3.14
C LEU A 321 3.50 19.06 2.06
N PHE A 322 4.18 19.13 0.91
CA PHE A 322 3.88 20.07 -0.17
C PHE A 322 2.59 19.76 -0.95
N THR A 323 1.97 18.60 -0.74
CA THR A 323 0.61 18.33 -1.30
C THR A 323 -0.48 19.20 -0.67
N MET A 324 -0.20 19.78 0.51
CA MET A 324 -1.19 20.48 1.34
C MET A 324 -2.40 19.62 1.72
N SER A 325 -2.29 18.29 1.66
CA SER A 325 -3.36 17.38 2.05
C SER A 325 -3.32 17.12 3.55
N ARG A 326 -4.24 17.76 4.29
CA ARG A 326 -4.39 17.58 5.74
C ARG A 326 -4.59 16.11 6.13
N GLY A 327 -5.36 15.36 5.34
CA GLY A 327 -5.58 13.93 5.52
C GLY A 327 -4.28 13.13 5.38
N ALA A 328 -3.47 13.43 4.37
CA ALA A 328 -2.19 12.79 4.17
C ALA A 328 -1.21 13.09 5.31
N TRP A 329 -1.16 14.33 5.80
CA TRP A 329 -0.29 14.74 6.91
C TRP A 329 -0.63 13.99 8.20
N LEU A 330 -1.93 13.89 8.53
CA LEU A 330 -2.39 13.13 9.69
C LEU A 330 -2.03 11.65 9.56
N ALA A 331 -2.31 11.05 8.39
CA ALA A 331 -2.03 9.65 8.15
C ALA A 331 -0.52 9.35 8.19
N LEU A 332 0.33 10.27 7.72
CA LEU A 332 1.79 10.18 7.82
C LEU A 332 2.26 10.27 9.27
N ALA A 333 1.68 11.16 10.07
CA ALA A 333 1.96 11.23 11.50
C ALA A 333 1.61 9.91 12.20
N VAL A 334 0.43 9.32 11.92
CA VAL A 334 0.02 8.02 12.46
C VAL A 334 1.00 6.92 12.03
N ALA A 335 1.33 6.82 10.74
CA ALA A 335 2.28 5.84 10.23
C ALA A 335 3.67 5.99 10.87
N ALA A 336 4.15 7.22 11.04
CA ALA A 336 5.44 7.50 11.68
C ALA A 336 5.44 7.15 13.18
N VAL A 337 4.36 7.44 13.91
CA VAL A 337 4.20 7.05 15.32
C VAL A 337 4.24 5.53 15.44
N LEU A 338 3.51 4.81 14.60
CA LEU A 338 3.50 3.35 14.59
C LEU A 338 4.88 2.77 14.26
N PHE A 339 5.57 3.36 13.28
CA PHE A 339 6.94 2.95 12.93
C PHE A 339 7.90 3.14 14.12
N ALA A 340 7.82 4.29 14.81
CA ALA A 340 8.60 4.58 16.02
C ALA A 340 8.30 3.59 17.16
N LEU A 341 7.04 3.21 17.35
CA LEU A 341 6.65 2.20 18.35
C LEU A 341 7.23 0.82 18.04
N ILE A 342 7.30 0.44 16.76
CA ILE A 342 7.76 -0.89 16.33
C ILE A 342 9.29 -0.97 16.29
N ILE A 343 9.97 0.08 15.81
CA ILE A 343 11.41 0.10 15.52
C ILE A 343 12.21 0.83 16.59
N ASP A 344 12.09 2.15 16.67
CA ASP A 344 12.89 2.98 17.58
C ASP A 344 12.06 4.14 18.14
N ARG A 345 11.84 4.11 19.47
CA ARG A 345 11.08 5.14 20.20
C ARG A 345 11.80 6.49 20.23
N ARG A 346 13.10 6.54 19.95
CA ARG A 346 13.84 7.81 19.84
C ARG A 346 13.34 8.67 18.70
N LEU A 347 12.69 8.06 17.70
CA LEU A 347 12.03 8.78 16.61
C LEU A 347 10.93 9.73 17.10
N PHE A 348 10.32 9.49 18.27
CA PHE A 348 9.34 10.44 18.84
C PHE A 348 9.95 11.83 19.06
N GLY A 349 11.21 11.90 19.50
CA GLY A 349 11.91 13.18 19.65
C GLY A 349 12.09 13.89 18.31
N LEU A 350 12.53 13.15 17.29
CA LEU A 350 12.69 13.68 15.92
C LEU A 350 11.35 14.17 15.35
N MET A 351 10.28 13.39 15.53
CA MET A 351 8.93 13.73 15.08
C MET A 351 8.39 14.97 15.81
N ALA A 352 8.63 15.10 17.11
CA ALA A 352 8.21 16.28 17.87
C ALA A 352 8.92 17.54 17.36
N VAL A 353 10.24 17.48 17.15
CA VAL A 353 11.00 18.61 16.57
C VAL A 353 10.52 18.94 15.16
N ALA A 354 10.34 17.93 14.30
CA ALA A 354 9.85 18.12 12.94
C ALA A 354 8.42 18.70 12.90
N GLY A 355 7.53 18.23 13.77
CA GLY A 355 6.16 18.74 13.89
C GLY A 355 6.13 20.18 14.39
N ILE A 356 6.91 20.51 15.41
CA ILE A 356 7.06 21.89 15.90
C ILE A 356 7.60 22.79 14.79
N ALA A 357 8.67 22.37 14.10
CA ALA A 357 9.24 23.11 12.98
C ALA A 357 8.21 23.34 11.86
N ALA A 358 7.40 22.33 11.54
CA ALA A 358 6.34 22.45 10.55
C ALA A 358 5.27 23.48 10.96
N CYS A 359 4.92 23.58 12.25
CA CYS A 359 3.98 24.59 12.74
C CYS A 359 4.48 26.04 12.60
N PHE A 360 5.79 26.26 12.48
CA PHE A 360 6.36 27.58 12.20
C PHE A 360 6.30 27.96 10.71
N LEU A 361 5.96 27.03 9.82
CA LEU A 361 5.76 27.33 8.40
C LEU A 361 4.40 28.03 8.22
N PRO A 362 4.35 29.25 7.65
CA PRO A 362 3.12 30.04 7.56
C PRO A 362 1.97 29.30 6.85
N PHE A 363 2.29 28.56 5.78
CA PHE A 363 1.31 27.80 5.00
C PHE A 363 0.75 26.56 5.74
N VAL A 364 1.53 25.96 6.64
CA VAL A 364 1.05 24.84 7.48
C VAL A 364 0.13 25.40 8.54
N ARG A 365 0.58 26.48 9.20
CA ARG A 365 -0.21 27.16 10.24
C ARG A 365 -1.54 27.62 9.70
N SER A 366 -1.57 28.33 8.55
CA SER A 366 -2.82 28.84 7.95
C SER A 366 -3.80 27.71 7.63
N ARG A 367 -3.31 26.59 7.08
CA ARG A 367 -4.14 25.41 6.74
C ARG A 367 -4.71 24.70 7.96
N ILE A 368 -3.97 24.67 9.06
CA ILE A 368 -4.45 24.11 10.34
C ILE A 368 -5.46 25.08 10.97
N THR A 369 -5.14 26.38 11.04
CA THR A 369 -6.03 27.36 11.68
C THR A 369 -7.34 27.53 10.92
N TYR A 370 -7.35 27.38 9.59
CA TYR A 370 -8.57 27.41 8.77
C TYR A 370 -9.63 26.41 9.23
N LEU A 371 -9.25 25.25 9.78
CA LEU A 371 -10.22 24.26 10.31
C LEU A 371 -11.08 24.79 11.46
N PHE A 372 -10.61 25.84 12.15
CA PHE A 372 -11.29 26.43 13.29
C PHE A 372 -12.01 27.74 12.94
N THR A 373 -12.14 28.05 11.65
CA THR A 373 -12.78 29.28 11.17
C THR A 373 -14.26 29.06 10.82
N PRO A 374 -15.13 30.09 11.00
CA PRO A 374 -16.52 30.03 10.54
C PRO A 374 -16.63 29.77 9.03
N GLU A 375 -15.72 30.34 8.23
CA GLU A 375 -15.70 30.18 6.78
C GLU A 375 -15.55 28.70 6.37
N PHE A 376 -14.74 27.93 7.10
CA PHE A 376 -14.62 26.49 6.89
C PHE A 376 -15.92 25.75 7.24
N GLN A 377 -16.62 26.13 8.31
CA GLN A 377 -17.90 25.52 8.67
C GLN A 377 -18.95 25.76 7.57
N GLU A 378 -19.01 26.98 7.05
CA GLU A 378 -19.90 27.33 5.94
C GLU A 378 -19.53 26.63 4.62
N SER A 379 -18.23 26.52 4.29
CA SER A 379 -17.76 25.76 3.13
C SER A 379 -18.14 24.28 3.26
N ASN A 380 -17.93 23.70 4.46
CA ASN A 380 -18.26 22.32 4.74
C ASN A 380 -19.78 22.04 4.67
N ALA A 381 -20.60 22.98 5.16
CA ALA A 381 -22.06 22.90 5.10
C ALA A 381 -22.64 23.11 3.70
N ARG A 382 -21.99 23.91 2.84
CA ARG A 382 -22.47 24.18 1.47
C ARG A 382 -22.16 23.05 0.49
N ALA A 383 -20.93 22.56 0.47
CA ALA A 383 -20.45 21.59 -0.52
C ALA A 383 -19.25 20.74 -0.06
N GLY A 384 -18.86 20.84 1.22
CA GLY A 384 -17.77 20.03 1.75
C GLY A 384 -18.21 18.65 2.22
N ARG A 385 -17.26 17.93 2.82
CA ARG A 385 -17.37 16.51 3.12
C ARG A 385 -18.58 16.16 3.97
N GLY A 386 -18.92 17.01 4.95
CA GLY A 386 -20.06 16.80 5.84
C GLY A 386 -21.37 16.66 5.05
N LYS A 387 -21.65 17.61 4.15
CA LYS A 387 -22.85 17.56 3.30
C LYS A 387 -22.83 16.36 2.36
N ARG A 388 -21.70 16.06 1.72
CA ARG A 388 -21.61 14.91 0.79
C ARG A 388 -21.86 13.58 1.50
N TRP A 389 -21.41 13.44 2.74
CA TRP A 389 -21.65 12.25 3.54
C TRP A 389 -23.11 12.14 3.95
N ASP A 390 -23.73 13.25 4.36
CA ASP A 390 -25.15 13.31 4.69
C ASP A 390 -26.03 12.92 3.50
N THR A 391 -25.76 13.48 2.32
CA THR A 391 -26.45 13.09 1.07
C THR A 391 -26.22 11.63 0.71
N ALA A 392 -25.01 11.10 0.93
CA ALA A 392 -24.73 9.70 0.68
C ALA A 392 -25.55 8.77 1.60
N PHE A 393 -25.69 9.13 2.89
CA PHE A 393 -26.50 8.38 3.84
C PHE A 393 -28.01 8.53 3.59
N SER A 394 -28.49 9.69 3.13
CA SER A 394 -29.90 9.86 2.80
C SER A 394 -30.36 8.92 1.68
N TYR A 395 -29.48 8.58 0.73
CA TYR A 395 -29.79 7.57 -0.27
C TYR A 395 -29.92 6.15 0.30
N LEU A 396 -29.17 5.83 1.36
CA LEU A 396 -29.35 4.54 2.05
C LEU A 396 -30.67 4.50 2.83
N ASP A 397 -31.06 5.62 3.43
CA ASP A 397 -32.34 5.76 4.13
C ASP A 397 -33.53 5.68 3.16
N GLU A 398 -33.50 6.46 2.09
CA GLU A 398 -34.59 6.55 1.10
C GLU A 398 -34.87 5.21 0.42
N TYR A 399 -33.83 4.43 0.12
CA TYR A 399 -33.96 3.13 -0.55
C TYR A 399 -33.99 1.95 0.43
N GLU A 400 -33.92 2.21 1.74
CA GLU A 400 -33.91 1.20 2.81
C GLU A 400 -32.83 0.11 2.63
N ARG A 401 -31.63 0.48 2.17
CA ARG A 401 -30.56 -0.48 1.78
C ARG A 401 -29.32 -0.47 2.69
N TRP A 402 -29.47 -0.17 3.97
CA TRP A 402 -28.33 -0.14 4.91
C TRP A 402 -27.57 -1.46 5.03
N ASP A 403 -28.25 -2.58 4.84
CA ASP A 403 -27.68 -3.92 4.96
C ASP A 403 -26.80 -4.29 3.77
N VAL A 404 -27.28 -4.07 2.55
CA VAL A 404 -26.66 -4.54 1.30
C VAL A 404 -26.12 -3.44 0.38
N GLY A 405 -26.50 -2.19 0.61
CA GLY A 405 -26.13 -1.04 -0.21
C GLY A 405 -26.89 -0.94 -1.53
N LEU A 406 -26.60 0.12 -2.28
CA LEU A 406 -27.22 0.45 -3.56
C LEU A 406 -26.75 -0.45 -4.71
N GLY A 407 -25.59 -1.10 -4.57
CA GLY A 407 -24.94 -1.91 -5.59
C GLY A 407 -23.57 -1.36 -5.99
N TYR A 408 -22.72 -2.23 -6.52
CA TYR A 408 -21.38 -1.87 -6.97
C TYR A 408 -21.41 -0.86 -8.11
N GLY A 409 -20.58 0.19 -8.05
CA GLY A 409 -20.47 1.15 -9.14
C GLY A 409 -21.71 2.03 -9.30
N MET A 410 -22.65 2.00 -8.35
CA MET A 410 -23.88 2.80 -8.39
C MET A 410 -23.72 4.18 -7.74
N PHE A 411 -22.63 4.44 -7.00
CA PHE A 411 -22.46 5.69 -6.28
C PHE A 411 -20.99 6.12 -6.08
N GLY A 412 -20.72 7.43 -6.17
CA GLY A 412 -19.51 8.09 -5.64
C GLY A 412 -18.17 7.78 -6.29
N GLY A 413 -18.14 6.91 -7.31
CA GLY A 413 -16.93 6.46 -8.01
C GLY A 413 -16.95 6.73 -9.51
N ALA A 414 -15.82 6.49 -10.17
CA ALA A 414 -15.67 6.73 -11.62
C ALA A 414 -16.69 5.94 -12.45
N VAL A 415 -17.02 4.72 -12.01
CA VAL A 415 -18.03 3.87 -12.66
C VAL A 415 -19.41 4.52 -12.61
N ALA A 416 -19.79 5.06 -11.46
CA ALA A 416 -21.09 5.70 -11.27
C ALA A 416 -21.19 7.00 -12.08
N ALA A 417 -20.14 7.84 -12.03
CA ALA A 417 -20.09 9.10 -12.78
C ALA A 417 -20.10 8.91 -14.31
N GLN A 418 -19.62 7.77 -14.82
CA GLN A 418 -19.70 7.43 -16.25
C GLN A 418 -21.05 6.80 -16.64
N ASN A 419 -21.83 6.35 -15.66
CA ASN A 419 -23.08 5.63 -15.86
C ASN A 419 -24.16 6.23 -14.95
N GLU A 420 -24.58 7.45 -15.27
CA GLU A 420 -25.66 8.16 -14.56
C GLU A 420 -27.01 7.49 -14.86
N ILE A 421 -27.34 6.49 -14.05
CA ILE A 421 -28.47 5.59 -14.22
C ILE A 421 -29.75 6.10 -13.55
N ASN A 422 -29.60 6.84 -12.45
CA ASN A 422 -30.69 7.32 -11.60
C ASN A 422 -30.62 8.84 -11.51
N GLU A 423 -31.60 9.51 -12.11
CA GLU A 423 -31.69 10.98 -12.14
C GLU A 423 -31.85 11.61 -10.75
N ASN A 424 -32.27 10.83 -9.74
CA ASN A 424 -32.40 11.29 -8.36
C ASN A 424 -31.05 11.27 -7.59
N PHE A 425 -30.01 10.66 -8.16
CA PHE A 425 -28.69 10.59 -7.55
C PHE A 425 -27.81 11.73 -8.04
N ASP A 426 -27.29 12.49 -7.09
CA ASP A 426 -26.13 13.32 -7.32
C ASP A 426 -24.90 12.40 -7.30
N TYR A 427 -24.36 12.12 -8.48
CA TYR A 427 -23.18 11.27 -8.72
C TYR A 427 -21.87 11.90 -8.20
N MET A 428 -21.97 12.72 -7.17
CA MET A 428 -20.86 13.45 -6.57
C MET A 428 -19.79 12.50 -6.03
N TYR A 429 -18.55 12.94 -6.14
CA TYR A 429 -17.43 12.27 -5.52
C TYR A 429 -17.45 12.42 -4.00
N VAL A 430 -17.37 11.30 -3.28
CA VAL A 430 -17.34 11.27 -1.81
C VAL A 430 -15.92 11.10 -1.30
N ASP A 431 -15.42 12.10 -0.55
CA ASP A 431 -14.06 12.13 0.01
C ASP A 431 -13.91 11.23 1.27
N ASN A 432 -14.44 10.01 1.23
CA ASN A 432 -14.30 8.98 2.27
C ASN A 432 -14.66 7.61 1.69
N TYR A 433 -13.67 6.72 1.60
CA TYR A 433 -13.89 5.39 1.03
C TYR A 433 -14.85 4.55 1.85
N TYR A 434 -14.86 4.69 3.18
CA TYR A 434 -15.74 3.91 4.05
C TYR A 434 -17.22 4.30 3.87
N VAL A 435 -17.49 5.60 3.64
CA VAL A 435 -18.83 6.09 3.31
C VAL A 435 -19.24 5.59 1.93
N LYS A 436 -18.34 5.65 0.94
CA LYS A 436 -18.63 5.06 -0.37
C LYS A 436 -18.94 3.55 -0.26
N LEU A 437 -18.11 2.82 0.48
CA LEU A 437 -18.23 1.38 0.63
C LEU A 437 -19.54 0.96 1.30
N ILE A 438 -19.98 1.68 2.34
CA ILE A 438 -21.27 1.37 2.99
C ILE A 438 -22.45 1.75 2.09
N VAL A 439 -22.33 2.79 1.28
CA VAL A 439 -23.39 3.18 0.33
C VAL A 439 -23.52 2.16 -0.81
N GLU A 440 -22.41 1.67 -1.36
CA GLU A 440 -22.44 0.69 -2.43
C GLU A 440 -22.77 -0.73 -1.94
N ASN A 441 -22.22 -1.15 -0.79
CA ASN A 441 -22.21 -2.56 -0.36
C ASN A 441 -22.83 -2.81 1.02
N GLY A 442 -23.39 -1.77 1.65
CA GLY A 442 -24.03 -1.85 2.95
C GLY A 442 -23.08 -2.21 4.09
N ILE A 443 -23.67 -2.44 5.26
CA ILE A 443 -22.95 -2.87 6.47
C ILE A 443 -22.29 -4.23 6.23
N ILE A 444 -22.88 -5.12 5.42
CA ILE A 444 -22.31 -6.43 5.10
C ILE A 444 -20.96 -6.28 4.38
N GLY A 445 -20.90 -5.44 3.34
CA GLY A 445 -19.68 -5.16 2.60
C GLY A 445 -18.62 -4.48 3.47
N LEU A 446 -19.01 -3.50 4.28
CA LEU A 446 -18.12 -2.81 5.22
C LEU A 446 -17.52 -3.79 6.24
N CYS A 447 -18.33 -4.65 6.86
CA CYS A 447 -17.87 -5.66 7.81
C CYS A 447 -16.89 -6.65 7.17
N ALA A 448 -17.16 -7.09 5.94
CA ALA A 448 -16.26 -7.98 5.21
C ALA A 448 -14.92 -7.31 4.88
N PHE A 449 -14.95 -6.05 4.46
CA PHE A 449 -13.74 -5.25 4.24
C PHE A 449 -12.94 -5.06 5.53
N LEU A 450 -13.58 -4.64 6.63
CA LEU A 450 -12.94 -4.48 7.93
C LEU A 450 -12.34 -5.79 8.44
N THR A 451 -13.02 -6.92 8.23
CA THR A 451 -12.48 -8.25 8.55
C THR A 451 -11.20 -8.54 7.76
N SER A 452 -11.16 -8.17 6.48
CA SER A 452 -9.96 -8.29 5.65
C SER A 452 -8.82 -7.40 6.13
N VAL A 453 -9.13 -6.17 6.55
CA VAL A 453 -8.18 -5.21 7.11
C VAL A 453 -7.62 -5.73 8.44
N LEU A 454 -8.45 -6.21 9.34
CA LEU A 454 -8.01 -6.81 10.61
C LEU A 454 -7.09 -8.02 10.35
N GLY A 455 -7.42 -8.84 9.35
CA GLY A 455 -6.57 -9.91 8.86
C GLY A 455 -5.20 -9.42 8.38
N LEU A 456 -5.16 -8.32 7.61
CA LEU A 456 -3.92 -7.69 7.13
C LEU A 456 -3.07 -7.21 8.31
N LEU A 457 -3.67 -6.43 9.21
CA LEU A 457 -3.00 -5.84 10.37
C LEU A 457 -2.41 -6.93 11.26
N TRP A 458 -3.21 -7.97 11.55
CA TRP A 458 -2.77 -9.10 12.35
C TRP A 458 -1.58 -9.83 11.70
N ASN A 459 -1.66 -10.15 10.41
CA ASN A 459 -0.57 -10.83 9.70
C ASN A 459 0.66 -9.95 9.55
N GLY A 460 0.50 -8.63 9.40
CA GLY A 460 1.59 -7.67 9.35
C GLY A 460 2.35 -7.54 10.68
N ILE A 461 1.63 -7.46 11.80
CA ILE A 461 2.23 -7.46 13.14
C ILE A 461 2.98 -8.78 13.37
N ARG A 462 2.41 -9.91 12.92
CA ARG A 462 3.09 -11.21 12.95
C ARG A 462 4.35 -11.23 12.09
N ALA A 463 4.32 -10.66 10.89
CA ALA A 463 5.50 -10.56 10.04
C ALA A 463 6.64 -9.80 10.74
N CYS A 464 6.32 -8.68 11.40
CA CYS A 464 7.27 -7.92 12.22
C CYS A 464 7.80 -8.74 13.41
N GLY A 465 6.91 -9.42 14.15
CA GLY A 465 7.28 -10.23 15.31
C GLY A 465 8.15 -11.45 14.96
N ARG A 466 7.87 -12.10 13.83
CA ARG A 466 8.62 -13.28 13.33
C ARG A 466 10.01 -12.93 12.83
N ASN A 467 10.20 -11.71 12.34
CA ASN A 467 11.49 -11.16 11.91
C ASN A 467 12.19 -10.32 12.98
N SER A 468 11.70 -10.31 14.23
CA SER A 468 12.14 -9.42 15.31
C SER A 468 13.66 -9.35 15.58
N LYS A 469 14.42 -10.38 15.19
CA LYS A 469 15.88 -10.48 15.36
C LYS A 469 16.69 -10.29 14.07
N ASN A 470 16.05 -9.98 12.95
CA ASN A 470 16.70 -9.90 11.64
C ASN A 470 16.49 -8.51 11.00
N SER A 471 17.34 -8.16 10.03
CA SER A 471 17.29 -6.94 9.21
C SER A 471 15.98 -6.76 8.43
N PHE A 472 15.15 -7.79 8.35
CA PHE A 472 13.82 -7.72 7.73
C PHE A 472 12.75 -7.08 8.63
N LYS A 473 12.97 -6.93 9.94
CA LYS A 473 11.99 -6.30 10.84
C LYS A 473 11.68 -4.85 10.41
N PRO A 474 12.68 -3.97 10.18
CA PRO A 474 12.43 -2.63 9.65
C PRO A 474 11.69 -2.63 8.30
N LEU A 475 12.00 -3.57 7.40
CA LEU A 475 11.33 -3.68 6.10
C LEU A 475 9.85 -4.01 6.25
N CYS A 476 9.53 -4.98 7.13
CA CYS A 476 8.15 -5.34 7.46
C CYS A 476 7.40 -4.19 8.14
N ALA A 477 8.06 -3.48 9.07
CA ALA A 477 7.48 -2.35 9.77
C ALA A 477 7.16 -1.20 8.80
N GLY A 478 8.07 -0.90 7.86
CA GLY A 478 7.84 0.10 6.83
C GLY A 478 6.62 -0.21 5.97
N MET A 479 6.51 -1.44 5.44
CA MET A 479 5.35 -1.87 4.66
C MET A 479 4.05 -1.80 5.49
N LEU A 480 4.06 -2.33 6.72
CA LEU A 480 2.88 -2.31 7.59
C LEU A 480 2.42 -0.87 7.91
N CYS A 481 3.34 0.03 8.26
CA CYS A 481 3.01 1.40 8.59
C CYS A 481 2.50 2.17 7.36
N GLY A 482 3.08 1.95 6.18
CA GLY A 482 2.57 2.52 4.92
C GLY A 482 1.15 2.05 4.61
N LEU A 483 0.88 0.74 4.72
CA LEU A 483 -0.46 0.17 4.53
C LEU A 483 -1.48 0.72 5.54
N ILE A 484 -1.10 0.86 6.82
CA ILE A 484 -1.95 1.51 7.83
C ILE A 484 -2.20 2.98 7.48
N GLY A 485 -1.17 3.68 7.01
CA GLY A 485 -1.29 5.05 6.52
C GLY A 485 -2.37 5.18 5.46
N ILE A 486 -2.38 4.30 4.45
CA ILE A 486 -3.43 4.30 3.41
C ILE A 486 -4.82 4.13 4.01
N LEU A 487 -5.00 3.16 4.92
CA LEU A 487 -6.29 2.94 5.59
C LEU A 487 -6.75 4.17 6.38
N VAL A 488 -5.84 4.85 7.10
CA VAL A 488 -6.16 6.08 7.83
C VAL A 488 -6.51 7.21 6.86
N HIS A 489 -5.78 7.34 5.75
CA HIS A 489 -6.04 8.37 4.77
C HIS A 489 -7.36 8.13 4.01
N SER A 490 -7.82 6.88 3.91
CA SER A 490 -9.12 6.52 3.31
C SER A 490 -10.34 7.10 4.03
N PHE A 491 -10.21 7.62 5.27
CA PHE A 491 -11.26 8.39 5.94
C PHE A 491 -11.45 9.80 5.36
N PHE A 492 -10.48 10.30 4.60
CA PHE A 492 -10.45 11.67 4.09
C PHE A 492 -10.36 11.73 2.57
N GLU A 493 -10.27 10.59 1.89
CA GLU A 493 -10.15 10.49 0.44
C GLU A 493 -10.55 9.08 -0.03
N SER A 494 -11.21 8.95 -1.18
CA SER A 494 -11.57 7.66 -1.78
C SER A 494 -10.41 7.05 -2.58
N LEU A 495 -9.28 6.81 -1.89
CA LEU A 495 -8.01 6.32 -2.48
C LEU A 495 -8.10 5.00 -3.23
N TRP A 496 -9.15 4.21 -2.97
CA TRP A 496 -9.37 2.91 -3.59
C TRP A 496 -10.09 3.02 -4.94
N GLU A 497 -10.49 4.22 -5.37
CA GLU A 497 -10.94 4.45 -6.75
C GLU A 497 -9.77 4.49 -7.74
N GLU A 498 -8.54 4.63 -7.23
CA GLU A 498 -7.33 4.74 -8.02
C GLU A 498 -6.69 3.36 -8.22
N PRO A 499 -6.73 2.79 -9.45
CA PRO A 499 -6.20 1.47 -9.79
C PRO A 499 -4.81 1.16 -9.21
N TYR A 500 -3.89 2.11 -9.38
CA TYR A 500 -2.51 1.94 -8.95
C TYR A 500 -2.35 1.93 -7.43
N MET A 501 -3.20 2.65 -6.68
CA MET A 501 -3.15 2.63 -5.22
C MET A 501 -3.59 1.26 -4.70
N MET A 502 -4.68 0.71 -5.23
CA MET A 502 -5.11 -0.65 -4.90
C MET A 502 -4.07 -1.69 -5.30
N ALA A 503 -3.54 -1.59 -6.52
CA ALA A 503 -2.54 -2.52 -7.04
C ALA A 503 -1.30 -2.57 -6.15
N LEU A 504 -0.75 -1.41 -5.79
CA LEU A 504 0.43 -1.31 -4.93
C LEU A 504 0.11 -1.73 -3.49
N PHE A 505 -1.06 -1.38 -2.95
CA PHE A 505 -1.48 -1.81 -1.62
C PHE A 505 -1.48 -3.33 -1.50
N PHE A 506 -2.16 -4.03 -2.42
CA PHE A 506 -2.24 -5.49 -2.39
C PHE A 506 -0.93 -6.17 -2.76
N ALA A 507 -0.12 -5.57 -3.65
CA ALA A 507 1.23 -6.05 -3.93
C ALA A 507 2.12 -6.00 -2.68
N ILE A 508 2.13 -4.88 -1.96
CA ILE A 508 2.91 -4.70 -0.72
C ILE A 508 2.37 -5.63 0.40
N ALA A 509 1.06 -5.82 0.50
CA ALA A 509 0.49 -6.82 1.40
C ALA A 509 0.99 -8.24 1.08
N GLY A 510 1.11 -8.58 -0.22
CA GLY A 510 1.69 -9.85 -0.68
C GLY A 510 3.16 -10.00 -0.32
N MET A 511 3.94 -8.93 -0.48
CA MET A 511 5.35 -8.84 -0.06
C MET A 511 5.51 -9.02 1.46
N LEU A 512 4.64 -8.39 2.26
CA LEU A 512 4.65 -8.50 3.72
C LEU A 512 4.39 -9.94 4.19
N VAL A 513 3.45 -10.64 3.55
CA VAL A 513 3.18 -12.06 3.82
C VAL A 513 4.37 -12.93 3.42
N TYR A 514 5.00 -12.67 2.28
CA TYR A 514 6.23 -13.37 1.90
C TYR A 514 7.32 -13.22 2.99
N ALA A 515 7.62 -11.98 3.38
CA ALA A 515 8.64 -11.67 4.36
C ALA A 515 8.36 -12.30 5.74
N GLY A 516 7.10 -12.37 6.15
CA GLY A 516 6.69 -12.93 7.44
C GLY A 516 6.61 -14.46 7.48
N PHE A 517 6.16 -15.10 6.40
CA PHE A 517 5.68 -16.48 6.44
C PHE A 517 6.34 -17.43 5.42
N PHE A 518 6.74 -16.96 4.24
CA PHE A 518 7.27 -17.82 3.17
C PHE A 518 8.79 -17.76 3.02
N ARG A 519 9.40 -16.70 3.53
CA ARG A 519 10.85 -16.58 3.57
C ARG A 519 11.49 -17.79 4.27
N LYS A 520 12.41 -18.44 3.57
CA LYS A 520 13.24 -19.49 4.17
C LYS A 520 14.27 -18.81 5.07
N LYS A 521 14.19 -19.03 6.38
CA LYS A 521 15.21 -18.52 7.30
C LYS A 521 16.55 -19.17 6.90
N GLN A 522 17.54 -18.35 6.52
CA GLN A 522 18.92 -18.82 6.50
C GLN A 522 19.22 -19.34 7.91
N LYS A 523 19.67 -20.60 8.00
CA LYS A 523 20.23 -21.11 9.24
C LYS A 523 21.47 -20.24 9.50
N SER A 524 21.39 -19.39 10.52
CA SER A 524 22.53 -18.64 11.05
C SER A 524 23.57 -19.60 11.58
#